data_AF-A0A2V7WTK8-F1
#
_entry.id   AF-A0A2V7WTK8-F1
#
_cell.length_a   1.000
_cell.length_b   1.000
_cell.length_c   1.000
_cell.angle_alpha   90.00
_cell.angle_beta   90.00
_cell.angle_gamma   90.00
#
_symmetry.space_group_name_H-M   'P 1'
#
loop_
_entity.id
_entity.type
_entity.pdbx_description
1 polymer ?
#
loop_
_entity_poly.entity_id
_entity_poly.type
_entity_poly.pdbx_seq_one_letter_code
_entity_poly.pdbx_strand_id
1 'polypeptide(L)'
;MVGGNFFRSRAASEALGVLLLLAGVLALLSLYSYDPRDPNLFSLTTGDVESPTNWIGGFGASLSAALYQALGFAAWTVPVFLAFWGVRRFASRPFENRGSKAFGLVLLFLAVPALLSLAFGRRPLAGEDAEAGGIVGRAVSEAARSRLGTTGAVLLVSTLILIAVPLSTQVSLADVLFGLRVKLAALFSRFQLGWARNRDRRTKERLRRTVVAKHLEKAKREGISLEDVPFASDDSPPFLREVPGPGKFSITKKAIAPGRVAAVPPPAKKKPAPSPQQRLPIPVDGYTYPPVSLLEKREGAGVVDRRVLAETGRRISEKCAEFGVEGEIAEYHPGPVVTTYEFRPAAGIKVNQVMGLSEDLALALSAESIRIERLPGRASVGIEVPNPGGGEIIALRDVVESERFQSSPSLLTLALGKDIHGEPIVNDLRVMPHLL
;
A
#
# COMPACT_ATOMS: atom_id res chain seq x y z
N MET A 1 16.56 27.49 -35.48
CA MET A 1 17.27 26.29 -34.96
C MET A 1 16.63 25.88 -33.63
N VAL A 2 15.60 25.06 -33.68
CA VAL A 2 14.95 24.50 -32.47
C VAL A 2 15.57 23.14 -32.20
N GLY A 3 16.75 23.15 -31.59
CA GLY A 3 17.43 21.94 -31.11
C GLY A 3 16.80 21.47 -29.81
N GLY A 4 15.56 21.01 -29.86
CA GLY A 4 14.91 20.34 -28.73
C GLY A 4 15.63 19.03 -28.46
N ASN A 5 16.36 18.93 -27.35
CA ASN A 5 17.08 17.72 -26.93
C ASN A 5 16.13 16.50 -26.87
N PHE A 6 16.02 15.76 -27.97
CA PHE A 6 15.20 14.54 -28.10
C PHE A 6 15.44 13.57 -26.94
N PHE A 7 16.69 13.47 -26.47
CA PHE A 7 17.13 12.65 -25.33
C PHE A 7 16.55 13.02 -23.96
N ARG A 8 15.89 14.18 -23.83
CA ARG A 8 15.19 14.59 -22.60
C ARG A 8 13.68 14.31 -22.65
N SER A 9 13.14 13.84 -23.78
CA SER A 9 11.72 13.50 -23.90
C SER A 9 11.39 12.22 -23.12
N ARG A 10 10.14 12.12 -22.66
CA ARG A 10 9.59 10.91 -22.03
C ARG A 10 9.66 9.71 -22.97
N ALA A 11 9.35 9.90 -24.25
CA ALA A 11 9.46 8.85 -25.27
C ALA A 11 10.90 8.32 -25.42
N ALA A 12 11.91 9.20 -25.43
CA ALA A 12 13.31 8.77 -25.47
C ALA A 12 13.74 8.02 -24.20
N SER A 13 13.16 8.37 -23.04
CA SER A 13 13.38 7.60 -21.82
C SER A 13 12.79 6.20 -21.89
N GLU A 14 11.53 6.09 -22.30
CA GLU A 14 10.84 4.81 -22.40
C GLU A 14 11.51 3.91 -23.44
N ALA A 15 11.90 4.46 -24.61
CA ALA A 15 12.65 3.73 -25.63
C ALA A 15 14.01 3.20 -25.12
N LEU A 16 14.78 4.04 -24.40
CA LEU A 16 16.03 3.59 -23.77
C LEU A 16 15.78 2.52 -22.70
N GLY A 17 14.66 2.61 -21.98
CA GLY A 17 14.23 1.59 -21.02
C GLY A 17 13.97 0.25 -21.68
N VAL A 18 13.21 0.23 -22.78
CA VAL A 18 12.94 -0.97 -23.59
C VAL A 18 14.24 -1.57 -24.13
N LEU A 19 15.15 -0.75 -24.66
CA LEU A 19 16.45 -1.21 -25.17
C LEU A 19 17.30 -1.86 -24.07
N LEU A 20 17.33 -1.29 -22.86
CA LEU A 20 18.04 -1.87 -21.72
C LEU A 20 17.43 -3.20 -21.27
N LEU A 21 16.09 -3.29 -21.24
CA LEU A 21 15.41 -4.56 -20.94
C LEU A 21 15.73 -5.63 -21.98
N LEU A 22 15.68 -5.28 -23.27
CA LEU A 22 16.05 -6.19 -24.37
C LEU A 22 17.50 -6.65 -24.23
N ALA A 23 18.43 -5.73 -24.01
CA ALA A 23 19.84 -6.06 -23.77
C ALA A 23 20.02 -6.98 -22.56
N GLY A 24 19.25 -6.77 -21.48
CA GLY A 24 19.22 -7.63 -20.30
C GLY A 24 18.74 -9.05 -20.61
N VAL A 25 17.67 -9.18 -21.39
CA VAL A 25 17.14 -10.50 -21.83
C VAL A 25 18.12 -11.20 -22.75
N LEU A 26 18.71 -10.50 -23.72
CA LEU A 26 19.74 -11.07 -24.59
C LEU A 26 20.94 -11.56 -23.78
N ALA A 27 21.47 -10.75 -22.87
CA ALA A 27 22.57 -11.14 -22.00
C ALA A 27 22.21 -12.35 -21.12
N LEU A 28 20.98 -12.42 -20.58
CA LEU A 28 20.50 -13.56 -19.80
C LEU A 28 20.50 -14.84 -20.62
N LEU A 29 19.90 -14.80 -21.82
CA LEU A 29 19.80 -15.97 -22.69
C LEU A 29 21.18 -16.41 -23.18
N SER A 30 22.07 -15.46 -23.50
CA SER A 30 23.45 -15.75 -23.86
C SER A 30 24.25 -16.40 -22.73
N LEU A 31 24.09 -15.94 -21.48
CA LEU A 31 24.77 -16.52 -20.31
C LEU A 31 24.22 -17.89 -19.90
N TYR A 32 22.90 -18.08 -20.04
CA TYR A 32 22.24 -19.35 -19.71
C TYR A 32 22.59 -20.45 -20.72
N SER A 33 22.66 -20.11 -22.01
CA SER A 33 23.03 -21.04 -23.09
C SER A 33 24.53 -20.99 -23.43
N TYR A 34 25.39 -20.66 -22.47
CA TYR A 34 26.83 -20.61 -22.67
C TYR A 34 27.42 -22.02 -22.76
N ASP A 35 28.12 -22.30 -23.86
CA ASP A 35 28.98 -23.46 -24.03
C ASP A 35 30.42 -23.00 -24.35
N PRO A 36 31.45 -23.44 -23.59
CA PRO A 36 32.85 -23.10 -23.88
C PRO A 36 33.34 -23.53 -25.27
N ARG A 37 32.67 -24.50 -25.90
CA ARG A 37 33.04 -25.03 -27.23
C ARG A 37 32.46 -24.22 -28.37
N ASP A 38 31.55 -23.29 -28.10
CA ASP A 38 30.94 -22.47 -29.13
C ASP A 38 31.98 -21.52 -29.76
N PRO A 39 31.94 -21.34 -31.09
CA PRO A 39 32.81 -20.40 -31.78
C PRO A 39 32.51 -18.98 -31.29
N ASN A 40 33.52 -18.35 -30.72
CA ASN A 40 33.41 -17.00 -30.18
C ASN A 40 34.63 -16.16 -30.56
N LEU A 41 34.49 -14.83 -30.49
CA LEU A 41 35.54 -13.88 -30.90
C LEU A 41 36.85 -14.00 -30.11
N PHE A 42 36.84 -14.66 -28.96
CA PHE A 42 37.96 -14.69 -28.01
C PHE A 42 38.69 -16.05 -27.96
N SER A 43 38.05 -17.12 -28.44
CA SER A 43 38.66 -18.43 -28.66
C SER A 43 38.49 -18.83 -30.12
N LEU A 44 39.59 -18.77 -30.88
CA LEU A 44 39.66 -19.24 -32.26
C LEU A 44 39.58 -20.78 -32.28
N THR A 45 38.38 -21.33 -32.32
CA THR A 45 38.17 -22.74 -32.68
C THR A 45 38.38 -22.88 -34.19
N THR A 46 39.54 -23.40 -34.59
CA THR A 46 39.93 -23.68 -35.99
C THR A 46 39.29 -24.96 -36.56
N GLY A 47 38.04 -25.25 -36.19
CA GLY A 47 37.28 -26.42 -36.64
C GLY A 47 35.99 -25.99 -37.33
N ASP A 48 35.51 -26.82 -38.26
CA ASP A 48 34.35 -26.59 -39.13
C ASP A 48 33.19 -25.87 -38.43
N VAL A 49 32.62 -24.90 -39.15
CA VAL A 49 31.58 -23.96 -38.69
C VAL A 49 30.27 -24.72 -38.39
N GLU A 50 30.22 -25.46 -37.29
CA GLU A 50 28.94 -25.86 -36.70
C GLU A 50 28.27 -24.62 -36.12
N SER A 51 26.96 -24.50 -36.37
CA SER A 51 26.16 -23.41 -35.84
C SER A 51 26.28 -23.36 -34.31
N PRO A 52 26.54 -22.19 -33.72
CA PRO A 52 26.73 -22.05 -32.28
C PRO A 52 25.50 -22.57 -31.51
N THR A 53 25.74 -23.30 -30.43
CA THR A 53 24.68 -23.85 -29.57
C THR A 53 23.98 -22.78 -28.73
N ASN A 54 24.63 -21.64 -28.53
CA ASN A 54 24.04 -20.47 -27.88
C ASN A 54 22.74 -20.03 -28.55
N TRP A 55 21.70 -19.79 -27.74
CA TRP A 55 20.36 -19.48 -28.23
C TRP A 55 20.26 -18.15 -28.97
N ILE A 56 21.22 -17.24 -28.77
CA ILE A 56 21.30 -15.94 -29.47
C ILE A 56 22.22 -16.04 -30.72
N GLY A 57 22.86 -17.19 -30.94
CA GLY A 57 23.83 -17.42 -32.01
C GLY A 57 25.22 -16.89 -31.66
N GLY A 58 26.06 -16.66 -32.69
CA GLY A 58 27.49 -16.37 -32.50
C GLY A 58 27.78 -15.07 -31.74
N PHE A 59 26.90 -14.07 -31.84
CA PHE A 59 26.96 -12.87 -31.00
C PHE A 59 26.78 -13.22 -29.52
N GLY A 60 25.81 -14.09 -29.21
CA GLY A 60 25.54 -14.53 -27.86
C GLY A 60 26.68 -15.33 -27.25
N ALA A 61 27.26 -16.26 -28.01
CA ALA A 61 28.44 -17.02 -27.61
C ALA A 61 29.63 -16.10 -27.29
N SER A 62 29.86 -15.07 -28.12
CA SER A 62 30.91 -14.08 -27.89
C SER A 62 30.64 -13.18 -26.68
N LEU A 63 29.38 -12.77 -26.49
CA LEU A 63 28.98 -11.92 -25.38
C LEU A 63 29.12 -12.66 -24.04
N SER A 64 28.64 -13.90 -23.96
CA SER A 64 28.73 -14.70 -22.74
C SER A 64 30.17 -15.09 -22.41
N ALA A 65 30.98 -15.46 -23.41
CA ALA A 65 32.41 -15.70 -23.24
C ALA A 65 33.12 -14.45 -22.67
N ALA A 66 32.88 -13.26 -23.25
CA ALA A 66 33.46 -12.01 -22.75
C ALA A 66 33.05 -11.71 -21.30
N LEU A 67 31.76 -11.88 -20.98
CA LEU A 67 31.23 -11.62 -19.64
C LEU A 67 31.79 -12.61 -18.61
N TYR A 68 31.85 -13.91 -18.91
CA TYR A 68 32.43 -14.90 -18.01
C TYR A 68 33.94 -14.71 -17.85
N GLN A 69 34.67 -14.35 -18.91
CA GLN A 69 36.10 -14.09 -18.82
C GLN A 69 36.40 -12.83 -17.97
N ALA A 70 35.63 -11.75 -18.17
CA ALA A 70 35.83 -10.51 -17.43
C ALA A 70 35.37 -10.61 -15.97
N LEU A 71 34.19 -11.19 -15.73
CA LEU A 71 33.46 -11.09 -14.46
C LEU A 71 33.26 -12.43 -13.73
N GLY A 72 33.52 -13.57 -14.37
CA GLY A 72 33.21 -14.89 -13.84
C GLY A 72 31.72 -15.04 -13.54
N PHE A 73 31.37 -15.61 -12.38
CA PHE A 73 29.97 -15.76 -11.96
C PHE A 73 29.28 -14.42 -11.71
N ALA A 74 30.01 -13.32 -11.54
CA ALA A 74 29.41 -11.99 -11.41
C ALA A 74 28.70 -11.56 -12.71
N ALA A 75 28.97 -12.20 -13.85
CA ALA A 75 28.28 -11.95 -15.12
C ALA A 75 26.75 -12.01 -14.99
N TRP A 76 26.22 -12.89 -14.12
CA TRP A 76 24.78 -13.01 -13.85
C TRP A 76 24.15 -11.75 -13.24
N THR A 77 24.95 -10.86 -12.67
CA THR A 77 24.46 -9.57 -12.17
C THR A 77 24.16 -8.58 -13.31
N VAL A 78 24.80 -8.73 -14.48
CA VAL A 78 24.65 -7.81 -15.62
C VAL A 78 23.20 -7.79 -16.13
N PRO A 79 22.53 -8.93 -16.44
CA PRO A 79 21.12 -8.95 -16.80
C PRO A 79 20.21 -8.29 -15.75
N VAL A 80 20.48 -8.56 -14.46
CA VAL A 80 19.69 -8.01 -13.34
C VAL A 80 19.83 -6.48 -13.27
N PHE A 81 21.04 -5.95 -13.45
CA PHE A 81 21.28 -4.51 -13.49
C PHE A 81 20.61 -3.88 -14.71
N LEU A 82 20.77 -4.44 -15.90
CA LEU A 82 20.13 -3.93 -17.11
C LEU A 82 18.60 -3.90 -16.97
N ALA A 83 18.02 -4.96 -16.39
CA ALA A 83 16.59 -5.03 -16.10
C ALA A 83 16.15 -3.94 -15.10
N PHE A 84 16.86 -3.81 -13.97
CA PHE A 84 16.56 -2.81 -12.95
C PHE A 84 16.59 -1.38 -13.50
N TRP A 85 17.64 -1.03 -14.25
CA TRP A 85 17.79 0.30 -14.85
C TRP A 85 16.80 0.54 -16.01
N GLY A 86 16.49 -0.50 -16.78
CA GLY A 86 15.45 -0.47 -17.81
C GLY A 86 14.09 -0.13 -17.22
N VAL A 87 13.64 -0.85 -16.19
CA VAL A 87 12.38 -0.57 -15.48
C VAL A 87 12.37 0.83 -14.87
N ARG A 88 13.46 1.24 -14.24
CA ARG A 88 13.55 2.58 -13.62
C ARG A 88 13.40 3.70 -14.65
N ARG A 89 13.76 3.46 -15.92
CA ARG A 89 13.68 4.47 -16.97
C ARG A 89 12.23 4.83 -17.34
N PHE A 90 11.28 3.89 -17.19
CA PHE A 90 9.84 4.15 -17.36
C PHE A 90 9.25 5.05 -16.27
N ALA A 91 9.84 5.04 -15.07
CA ALA A 91 9.37 5.85 -13.95
C ALA A 91 9.63 7.37 -14.14
N SER A 92 10.24 7.80 -15.25
CA SER A 92 10.42 9.21 -15.68
C SER A 92 10.98 10.16 -14.61
N ARG A 93 11.66 9.64 -13.58
CA ARG A 93 12.25 10.49 -12.55
C ARG A 93 13.54 11.13 -13.08
N PRO A 94 13.70 12.46 -12.98
CA PRO A 94 14.95 13.10 -13.37
C PRO A 94 16.09 12.48 -12.57
N PHE A 95 17.18 12.13 -13.25
CA PHE A 95 18.38 11.67 -12.58
C PHE A 95 19.02 12.85 -11.85
N GLU A 96 18.63 13.10 -10.59
CA GLU A 96 19.49 13.86 -9.68
C GLU A 96 20.81 13.09 -9.59
N ASN A 97 21.91 13.80 -9.85
CA ASN A 97 23.30 13.33 -9.80
C ASN A 97 23.62 12.08 -10.64
N ARG A 98 23.79 12.24 -11.95
CA ARG A 98 24.29 11.17 -12.85
C ARG A 98 25.68 10.66 -12.45
N GLY A 99 26.53 11.53 -11.90
CA GLY A 99 27.89 11.18 -11.48
C GLY A 99 27.93 10.17 -10.33
N SER A 100 27.14 10.37 -9.27
CA SER A 100 27.12 9.44 -8.13
C SER A 100 26.60 8.05 -8.52
N LYS A 101 25.66 7.99 -9.47
CA LYS A 101 25.12 6.75 -10.02
C LYS A 101 26.14 5.99 -10.85
N ALA A 102 26.81 6.68 -11.76
CA ALA A 102 27.89 6.10 -12.56
C ALA A 102 29.01 5.59 -11.64
N PHE A 103 29.38 6.38 -10.63
CA PHE A 103 30.38 5.98 -9.64
C PHE A 103 29.96 4.74 -8.85
N GLY A 104 28.72 4.69 -8.35
CA GLY A 104 28.18 3.51 -7.66
C GLY A 104 28.15 2.27 -8.55
N LEU A 105 27.82 2.40 -9.84
CA LEU A 105 27.86 1.31 -10.81
C LEU A 105 29.28 0.79 -11.07
N VAL A 106 30.24 1.69 -11.27
CA VAL A 106 31.65 1.32 -11.43
C VAL A 106 32.15 0.60 -10.17
N LEU A 107 31.78 1.09 -8.99
CA LEU A 107 32.17 0.47 -7.73
C LEU A 107 31.57 -0.94 -7.56
N LEU A 108 30.31 -1.15 -7.95
CA LEU A 108 29.69 -2.50 -7.98
C LEU A 108 30.36 -3.43 -8.99
N PHE A 109 30.65 -2.93 -10.18
CA PHE A 109 31.31 -3.68 -11.25
C PHE A 109 32.70 -4.18 -10.83
N LEU A 110 33.41 -3.44 -9.98
CA LEU A 110 34.70 -3.87 -9.42
C LEU A 110 34.55 -4.75 -8.17
N ALA A 111 33.63 -4.39 -7.27
CA ALA A 111 33.55 -5.02 -5.95
C ALA A 111 32.84 -6.38 -5.96
N VAL A 112 31.79 -6.56 -6.78
CA VAL A 112 31.05 -7.84 -6.82
C VAL A 112 31.92 -8.99 -7.37
N PRO A 113 32.64 -8.86 -8.50
CA PRO A 113 33.56 -9.89 -8.97
C PRO A 113 34.70 -10.12 -7.98
N ALA A 114 35.22 -9.06 -7.35
CA ALA A 114 36.28 -9.19 -6.34
C ALA A 114 35.83 -10.02 -5.13
N LEU A 115 34.61 -9.80 -4.64
CA LEU A 115 34.07 -10.58 -3.52
C LEU A 115 33.91 -12.05 -3.88
N LEU A 116 33.42 -12.35 -5.09
CA LEU A 116 33.28 -13.72 -5.58
C LEU A 116 34.65 -14.40 -5.74
N SER A 117 35.66 -13.69 -6.24
CA SER A 117 37.03 -14.17 -6.30
C SER A 117 37.60 -14.48 -4.90
N LEU A 118 37.35 -13.60 -3.91
CA LEU A 118 37.79 -13.81 -2.52
C LEU A 118 37.08 -14.99 -1.84
N ALA A 119 35.78 -15.17 -2.11
CA ALA A 119 34.93 -16.17 -1.45
C ALA A 119 35.06 -17.57 -2.04
N PHE A 120 35.14 -17.68 -3.37
CA PHE A 120 35.03 -18.96 -4.07
C PHE A 120 36.29 -19.38 -4.82
N GLY A 121 37.22 -18.47 -5.10
CA GLY A 121 38.47 -18.77 -5.80
C GLY A 121 38.23 -19.31 -7.22
N ARG A 122 38.90 -20.41 -7.58
CA ARG A 122 38.66 -21.14 -8.83
C ARG A 122 37.58 -22.19 -8.63
N ARG A 123 36.64 -22.25 -9.57
CA ARG A 123 35.52 -23.20 -9.56
C ARG A 123 35.26 -23.71 -10.98
N PRO A 124 34.78 -24.96 -11.11
CA PRO A 124 34.43 -25.50 -12.40
C PRO A 124 33.23 -24.74 -12.97
N LEU A 125 33.38 -24.23 -14.19
CA LEU A 125 32.34 -23.64 -15.01
C LEU A 125 32.31 -24.40 -16.34
N ALA A 126 31.19 -25.07 -16.62
CA ALA A 126 31.00 -25.84 -17.86
C ALA A 126 32.14 -26.84 -18.19
N GLY A 127 32.78 -27.41 -17.14
CA GLY A 127 33.85 -28.40 -17.28
C GLY A 127 35.28 -27.83 -17.24
N GLU A 128 35.46 -26.51 -17.25
CA GLU A 128 36.77 -25.86 -17.11
C GLU A 128 36.91 -25.11 -15.78
N ASP A 129 38.12 -25.07 -15.23
CA ASP A 129 38.41 -24.32 -14.00
C ASP A 129 38.46 -22.81 -14.29
N ALA A 130 37.33 -22.14 -14.03
CA ALA A 130 37.21 -20.69 -14.18
C ALA A 130 37.40 -19.98 -12.84
N GLU A 131 37.93 -18.76 -12.89
CA GLU A 131 37.97 -17.89 -11.71
C GLU A 131 36.60 -17.29 -11.42
N ALA A 132 36.14 -17.44 -10.18
CA ALA A 132 34.78 -17.08 -9.81
C ALA A 132 34.44 -15.59 -10.03
N GLY A 133 35.44 -14.72 -10.00
CA GLY A 133 35.32 -13.29 -10.28
C GLY A 133 35.87 -12.85 -11.63
N GLY A 134 36.29 -13.78 -12.50
CA GLY A 134 37.00 -13.47 -13.74
C GLY A 134 38.28 -12.65 -13.53
N ILE A 135 38.78 -12.07 -14.61
CA ILE A 135 40.03 -11.29 -14.61
C ILE A 135 39.90 -10.04 -13.71
N VAL A 136 38.76 -9.35 -13.78
CA VAL A 136 38.53 -8.13 -12.99
C VAL A 136 38.52 -8.46 -11.50
N GLY A 137 37.77 -9.50 -11.12
CA GLY A 137 37.65 -9.92 -9.73
C GLY A 137 38.97 -10.38 -9.15
N ARG A 138 39.77 -11.15 -9.90
CA ARG A 138 41.12 -11.56 -9.47
C ARG A 138 42.06 -10.37 -9.28
N ALA A 139 42.09 -9.44 -10.23
CA ALA A 139 42.98 -8.29 -10.14
C ALA A 139 42.68 -7.44 -8.90
N VAL A 140 41.40 -7.16 -8.64
CA VAL A 140 40.96 -6.37 -7.49
C VAL A 140 41.12 -7.14 -6.18
N SER A 141 40.79 -8.43 -6.15
CA SER A 141 40.90 -9.26 -4.95
C SER A 141 42.35 -9.44 -4.50
N GLU A 142 43.29 -9.62 -5.44
CA GLU A 142 44.71 -9.75 -5.16
C GLU A 142 45.32 -8.41 -4.68
N ALA A 143 44.93 -7.30 -5.32
CA ALA A 143 45.33 -5.96 -4.88
C ALA A 143 44.84 -5.65 -3.45
N ALA A 144 43.63 -6.08 -3.10
CA ALA A 144 43.09 -5.92 -1.75
C ALA A 144 43.78 -6.86 -0.74
N ARG A 145 44.00 -8.12 -1.11
CA ARG A 145 44.68 -9.14 -0.28
C ARG A 145 46.11 -8.75 0.06
N SER A 146 46.86 -8.26 -0.94
CA SER A 146 48.27 -7.87 -0.74
C SER A 146 48.44 -6.73 0.27
N ARG A 147 47.44 -5.85 0.43
CA ARG A 147 47.50 -4.72 1.37
C ARG A 147 46.88 -4.97 2.73
N LEU A 148 45.81 -5.78 2.80
CA LEU A 148 44.95 -5.91 3.99
C LEU A 148 44.82 -7.34 4.51
N GLY A 149 45.44 -8.31 3.85
CA GLY A 149 45.17 -9.74 4.08
C GLY A 149 43.78 -10.16 3.59
N THR A 150 43.49 -11.46 3.70
CA THR A 150 42.23 -12.05 3.20
C THR A 150 41.00 -11.51 3.93
N THR A 151 41.03 -11.50 5.26
CA THR A 151 39.91 -11.03 6.10
C THR A 151 39.64 -9.54 5.89
N GLY A 152 40.70 -8.72 5.85
CA GLY A 152 40.58 -7.28 5.60
C GLY A 152 40.04 -6.96 4.21
N ALA A 153 40.49 -7.70 3.18
CA ALA A 153 39.98 -7.57 1.82
C ALA A 153 38.48 -7.89 1.73
N VAL A 154 38.01 -8.97 2.37
CA VAL A 154 36.58 -9.33 2.39
C VAL A 154 35.75 -8.25 3.06
N LEU A 155 36.18 -7.73 4.22
CA LEU A 155 35.48 -6.66 4.93
C LEU A 155 35.43 -5.37 4.11
N LEU A 156 36.54 -4.97 3.50
CA LEU A 156 36.62 -3.77 2.66
C LEU A 156 35.67 -3.89 1.46
N VAL A 157 35.79 -4.97 0.68
CA VAL A 157 34.99 -5.18 -0.54
C VAL A 157 33.51 -5.28 -0.20
N SER A 158 33.14 -6.00 0.88
CA SER A 158 31.74 -6.08 1.34
C SER A 158 31.21 -4.70 1.72
N THR A 159 32.02 -3.88 2.41
CA THR A 159 31.64 -2.51 2.79
C THR A 159 31.46 -1.62 1.56
N LEU A 160 32.36 -1.74 0.56
CA LEU A 160 32.23 -1.01 -0.71
C LEU A 160 30.95 -1.38 -1.44
N ILE A 161 30.53 -2.65 -1.45
CA ILE A 161 29.24 -3.06 -2.03
C ILE A 161 28.08 -2.40 -1.27
N LEU A 162 28.10 -2.40 0.06
CA LEU A 162 27.05 -1.75 0.88
C LEU A 162 26.94 -0.24 0.63
N ILE A 163 28.04 0.44 0.29
CA ILE A 163 28.05 1.86 -0.09
C ILE A 163 27.61 2.04 -1.55
N ALA A 164 28.04 1.15 -2.43
CA ALA A 164 27.81 1.25 -3.87
C ALA A 164 26.33 1.02 -4.26
N VAL A 165 25.62 0.12 -3.56
CA VAL A 165 24.19 -0.16 -3.83
C VAL A 165 23.32 1.09 -3.64
N PRO A 166 23.35 1.83 -2.50
CA PRO A 166 22.61 3.08 -2.34
C PRO A 166 23.06 4.18 -3.32
N LEU A 167 24.36 4.29 -3.62
CA LEU A 167 24.86 5.29 -4.58
C LEU A 167 24.33 5.05 -6.00
N SER A 168 24.28 3.79 -6.42
CA SER A 168 23.75 3.36 -7.72
C SER A 168 22.23 3.50 -7.78
N THR A 169 21.52 3.01 -6.76
CA THR A 169 20.05 2.90 -6.78
C THR A 169 19.31 4.12 -6.23
N GLN A 170 19.95 5.02 -5.49
CA GLN A 170 19.30 6.08 -4.69
C GLN A 170 18.15 5.58 -3.80
N VAL A 171 18.04 4.28 -3.56
CA VAL A 171 17.11 3.73 -2.59
C VAL A 171 17.87 3.71 -1.27
N SER A 172 17.33 4.35 -0.23
CA SER A 172 17.99 4.29 1.06
C SER A 172 17.95 2.85 1.56
N LEU A 173 19.03 2.37 2.16
CA LEU A 173 19.07 1.03 2.74
C LEU A 173 17.96 0.86 3.78
N ALA A 174 17.61 1.96 4.48
CA ALA A 174 16.52 2.02 5.44
C ALA A 174 15.15 1.74 4.81
N ASP A 175 14.86 2.26 3.62
CA ASP A 175 13.59 2.04 2.93
C ASP A 175 13.42 0.57 2.52
N VAL A 176 14.51 -0.06 2.07
CA VAL A 176 14.51 -1.50 1.73
C VAL A 176 14.27 -2.34 2.98
N LEU A 177 14.97 -2.05 4.08
CA LEU A 177 14.81 -2.75 5.37
C LEU A 177 13.40 -2.57 5.96
N PHE A 178 12.83 -1.36 5.85
CA PHE A 178 11.48 -1.08 6.30
C PHE A 178 10.45 -1.83 5.45
N GLY A 179 10.58 -1.78 4.13
CA GLY A 179 9.70 -2.51 3.21
C GLY A 179 9.77 -4.04 3.42
N LEU A 180 10.96 -4.59 3.67
CA LEU A 180 11.14 -6.00 3.98
C LEU A 180 10.47 -6.38 5.31
N ARG A 181 10.62 -5.56 6.36
CA ARG A 181 9.93 -5.75 7.65
C ARG A 181 8.42 -5.75 7.50
N VAL A 182 7.86 -4.81 6.74
CA VAL A 182 6.41 -4.72 6.51
C VAL A 182 5.90 -5.96 5.76
N LYS A 183 6.62 -6.41 4.72
CA LYS A 183 6.25 -7.62 3.97
C LYS A 183 6.34 -8.88 4.84
N LEU A 184 7.40 -9.01 5.64
CA LEU A 184 7.54 -10.13 6.58
C LEU A 184 6.44 -10.11 7.65
N ALA A 185 6.11 -8.95 8.20
CA ALA A 185 5.01 -8.79 9.15
C ALA A 185 3.66 -9.15 8.52
N ALA A 186 3.42 -8.75 7.26
CA ALA A 186 2.21 -9.10 6.51
C ALA A 186 2.13 -10.61 6.19
N LEU A 187 3.27 -11.25 5.90
CA LEU A 187 3.33 -12.70 5.68
C LEU A 187 3.06 -13.46 6.98
N PHE A 188 3.61 -12.98 8.09
CA PHE A 188 3.43 -13.55 9.42
C PHE A 188 2.00 -13.38 9.93
N SER A 189 1.37 -12.21 9.68
CA SER A 189 -0.03 -11.99 10.03
C SER A 189 -0.98 -12.86 9.21
N ARG A 190 -0.71 -13.05 7.91
CA ARG A 190 -1.45 -14.02 7.06
C ARG A 190 -1.29 -15.46 7.56
N PHE A 191 -0.08 -15.84 7.96
CA PHE A 191 0.17 -17.16 8.54
C PHE A 191 -0.59 -17.36 9.85
N GLN A 192 -0.56 -16.38 10.76
CA GLN A 192 -1.32 -16.40 12.02
C GLN A 192 -2.83 -16.47 11.79
N LEU A 193 -3.37 -15.69 10.85
CA LEU A 193 -4.79 -15.70 10.46
C LEU A 193 -5.20 -17.06 9.86
N GLY A 194 -4.35 -17.67 9.03
CA GLY A 194 -4.57 -19.01 8.49
C GLY A 194 -4.56 -20.09 9.58
N TRP A 195 -3.63 -19.98 10.53
CA TRP A 195 -3.55 -20.90 11.67
C TRP A 195 -4.74 -20.79 12.62
N ALA A 196 -5.23 -19.58 12.89
CA ALA A 196 -6.42 -19.32 13.70
C ALA A 196 -7.69 -19.90 13.06
N ARG A 197 -7.88 -19.69 11.75
CA ARG A 197 -9.01 -20.26 10.98
C ARG A 197 -9.02 -21.79 10.99
N ASN A 198 -7.84 -22.42 10.90
CA ASN A 198 -7.73 -23.88 10.93
C ASN A 198 -8.00 -24.46 12.33
N ARG A 199 -7.65 -23.73 13.40
CA ARG A 199 -8.04 -24.12 14.77
C ARG A 199 -9.56 -24.09 14.93
N ASP A 200 -10.22 -23.01 14.54
CA ASP A 200 -11.68 -22.87 14.64
C ASP A 200 -12.44 -23.93 13.84
N ARG A 201 -11.93 -24.30 12.66
CA ARG A 201 -12.53 -25.36 11.84
C ARG A 201 -12.51 -26.71 12.57
N ARG A 202 -11.37 -27.06 13.19
CA ARG A 202 -11.23 -28.29 13.98
C ARG A 202 -12.13 -28.27 15.23
N THR A 203 -12.28 -27.13 15.89
CA THR A 203 -13.16 -27.00 17.06
C THR A 203 -14.63 -27.15 16.67
N LYS A 204 -15.07 -26.50 15.58
CA LYS A 204 -16.43 -26.63 15.04
C LYS A 204 -16.74 -28.04 14.56
N GLU A 205 -15.81 -28.71 13.89
CA GLU A 205 -15.95 -30.11 13.47
C GLU A 205 -16.08 -31.06 14.67
N ARG A 206 -15.30 -30.84 15.75
CA ARG A 206 -15.44 -31.61 17.00
C ARG A 206 -16.79 -31.42 17.67
N LEU A 207 -17.27 -30.17 17.76
CA LEU A 207 -18.60 -29.83 18.30
C LEU A 207 -19.72 -30.48 17.48
N ARG A 208 -19.65 -30.40 16.14
CA ARG A 208 -20.62 -31.06 15.26
C ARG A 208 -20.66 -32.57 15.49
N ARG A 209 -19.49 -33.22 15.58
CA ARG A 209 -19.42 -34.67 15.87
C ARG A 209 -20.01 -35.03 17.23
N THR A 210 -19.78 -34.22 18.26
CA THR A 210 -20.37 -34.46 19.59
C THR A 210 -21.87 -34.24 19.61
N VAL A 211 -22.39 -33.22 18.91
CA VAL A 211 -23.84 -32.99 18.78
C VAL A 211 -24.52 -34.11 18.00
N VAL A 212 -23.94 -34.53 16.87
CA VAL A 212 -24.46 -35.64 16.07
C VAL A 212 -24.44 -36.95 16.87
N ALA A 213 -23.35 -37.24 17.59
CA ALA A 213 -23.27 -38.42 18.45
C ALA A 213 -24.34 -38.41 19.56
N LYS A 214 -24.57 -37.25 20.19
CA LYS A 214 -25.65 -37.09 21.20
C LYS A 214 -27.04 -37.31 20.60
N HIS A 215 -27.31 -36.81 19.40
CA HIS A 215 -28.58 -37.06 18.70
C HIS A 215 -28.75 -38.52 18.31
N LEU A 216 -27.66 -39.19 17.88
CA LEU A 216 -27.69 -40.60 17.52
C LEU A 216 -27.90 -41.51 18.75
N GLU A 217 -27.27 -41.19 19.88
CA GLU A 217 -27.53 -41.90 21.14
C GLU A 217 -28.94 -41.64 21.66
N LYS A 218 -29.46 -40.43 21.54
CA LYS A 218 -30.85 -40.11 21.89
C LYS A 218 -31.83 -40.91 21.04
N ALA A 219 -31.63 -40.95 19.71
CA ALA A 219 -32.43 -41.76 18.80
C ALA A 219 -32.36 -43.27 19.10
N LYS A 220 -31.18 -43.78 19.50
CA LYS A 220 -31.03 -45.18 19.95
C LYS A 220 -31.72 -45.45 21.29
N ARG A 221 -31.67 -44.51 22.24
CA ARG A 221 -32.34 -44.62 23.55
C ARG A 221 -33.85 -44.54 23.45
N GLU A 222 -34.36 -43.76 22.50
CA GLU A 222 -35.80 -43.58 22.28
C GLU A 222 -36.42 -44.71 21.45
N GLY A 223 -35.62 -45.66 20.93
CA GLY A 223 -36.11 -46.95 20.42
C GLY A 223 -37.33 -46.82 19.51
N ILE A 224 -37.28 -45.91 18.53
CA ILE A 224 -38.43 -45.64 17.66
C ILE A 224 -38.49 -46.77 16.61
N SER A 225 -39.32 -47.77 16.85
CA SER A 225 -39.72 -48.76 15.86
C SER A 225 -40.67 -48.10 14.85
N LEU A 226 -40.36 -48.23 13.56
CA LEU A 226 -41.12 -47.60 12.47
C LEU A 226 -42.52 -48.21 12.27
N GLU A 227 -42.83 -49.34 12.93
CA GLU A 227 -44.15 -49.98 12.90
C GLU A 227 -45.19 -49.36 13.87
N ASP A 228 -44.80 -48.53 14.85
CA ASP A 228 -45.70 -48.02 15.90
C ASP A 228 -46.12 -46.55 15.70
N VAL A 229 -46.22 -46.06 14.46
CA VAL A 229 -46.85 -44.75 14.20
C VAL A 229 -48.35 -45.01 14.00
N PRO A 230 -49.22 -44.76 15.00
CA PRO A 230 -50.65 -44.84 14.76
C PRO A 230 -50.96 -43.66 13.86
N PHE A 231 -51.47 -43.94 12.66
CA PHE A 231 -52.20 -42.96 11.88
C PHE A 231 -53.50 -42.66 12.66
N ALA A 232 -53.39 -41.87 13.73
CA ALA A 232 -54.50 -41.39 14.50
C ALA A 232 -54.88 -40.02 13.95
N SER A 233 -55.92 -40.03 13.13
CA SER A 233 -56.85 -38.92 13.02
C SER A 233 -57.35 -38.59 14.44
N ASP A 234 -56.78 -37.58 15.09
CA ASP A 234 -57.35 -37.05 16.32
C ASP A 234 -57.25 -35.53 16.31
N ASP A 235 -58.42 -34.92 16.25
CA ASP A 235 -58.68 -33.49 16.11
C ASP A 235 -58.84 -32.87 17.51
N SER A 236 -57.83 -33.08 18.37
CA SER A 236 -57.83 -32.58 19.75
C SER A 236 -56.75 -31.50 19.95
N PRO A 237 -57.09 -30.32 20.50
CA PRO A 237 -56.14 -29.22 20.63
C PRO A 237 -55.05 -29.52 21.67
N PRO A 238 -53.83 -28.97 21.48
CA PRO A 238 -52.68 -29.29 22.31
C PRO A 238 -52.89 -28.84 23.77
N PHE A 239 -52.63 -29.75 24.70
CA PHE A 239 -52.62 -29.45 26.14
C PHE A 239 -51.40 -28.60 26.49
N LEU A 240 -51.66 -27.37 26.95
CA LEU A 240 -50.68 -26.52 27.63
C LEU A 240 -50.40 -27.08 29.02
N ARG A 241 -49.19 -27.60 29.23
CA ARG A 241 -48.68 -27.92 30.57
C ARG A 241 -47.81 -26.77 31.07
N GLU A 242 -48.38 -25.90 31.88
CA GLU A 242 -47.61 -24.92 32.64
C GLU A 242 -46.73 -25.63 33.67
N VAL A 243 -45.43 -25.35 33.63
CA VAL A 243 -44.48 -25.79 34.66
C VAL A 243 -44.38 -24.65 35.67
N PRO A 244 -44.87 -24.81 36.92
CA PRO A 244 -44.72 -23.79 37.94
C PRO A 244 -43.31 -23.91 38.54
N GLY A 245 -42.51 -22.85 38.40
CA GLY A 245 -41.20 -22.75 39.06
C GLY A 245 -40.80 -21.29 39.26
N PRO A 246 -40.50 -20.85 40.50
CA PRO A 246 -40.03 -19.50 40.74
C PRO A 246 -38.60 -19.37 40.20
N GLY A 247 -38.44 -18.66 39.08
CA GLY A 247 -37.14 -18.34 38.49
C GLY A 247 -36.32 -17.43 39.41
N LYS A 248 -35.58 -18.02 40.36
CA LYS A 248 -34.52 -17.32 41.10
C LYS A 248 -33.25 -17.33 40.28
N PHE A 249 -32.97 -16.22 39.60
CA PHE A 249 -31.66 -15.98 39.00
C PHE A 249 -30.78 -15.24 40.02
N SER A 250 -29.70 -15.88 40.49
CA SER A 250 -28.67 -15.21 41.30
C SER A 250 -27.55 -14.71 40.38
N ILE A 251 -27.39 -13.38 40.28
CA ILE A 251 -26.23 -12.76 39.63
C ILE A 251 -25.08 -12.73 40.63
N THR A 252 -24.22 -13.73 40.60
CA THR A 252 -22.98 -13.71 41.38
C THR A 252 -21.93 -12.90 40.61
N LYS A 253 -21.73 -11.63 41.01
CA LYS A 253 -20.59 -10.82 40.56
C LYS A 253 -19.30 -11.50 41.05
N LYS A 254 -18.57 -12.14 40.14
CA LYS A 254 -17.19 -12.57 40.39
C LYS A 254 -16.32 -11.32 40.50
N ALA A 255 -16.01 -10.91 41.73
CA ALA A 255 -15.03 -9.88 42.00
C ALA A 255 -13.69 -10.31 41.42
N ILE A 256 -13.23 -9.58 40.41
CA ILE A 256 -11.86 -9.67 39.92
C ILE A 256 -10.99 -9.02 41.00
N ALA A 257 -10.13 -9.81 41.61
CA ALA A 257 -9.11 -9.31 42.54
C ALA A 257 -8.31 -8.19 41.85
N PRO A 258 -7.92 -7.12 42.56
CA PRO A 258 -7.14 -6.04 41.98
C PRO A 258 -5.79 -6.60 41.54
N GLY A 259 -5.68 -6.83 40.23
CA GLY A 259 -4.44 -7.16 39.58
C GLY A 259 -3.47 -6.00 39.80
N ARG A 260 -2.35 -6.32 40.45
CA ARG A 260 -1.11 -5.53 40.52
C ARG A 260 -1.03 -4.52 39.37
N VAL A 261 -1.09 -3.24 39.70
CA VAL A 261 -0.74 -2.15 38.79
C VAL A 261 0.72 -2.38 38.39
N ALA A 262 0.92 -2.89 37.17
CA ALA A 262 2.24 -2.91 36.57
C ALA A 262 2.67 -1.46 36.42
N ALA A 263 3.82 -1.13 37.01
CA ALA A 263 4.40 0.20 36.99
C ALA A 263 4.43 0.75 35.56
N VAL A 264 3.90 1.97 35.41
CA VAL A 264 4.05 2.79 34.21
C VAL A 264 5.54 2.87 33.88
N PRO A 265 5.99 2.43 32.70
CA PRO A 265 7.39 2.60 32.32
C PRO A 265 7.69 4.11 32.23
N PRO A 266 8.86 4.56 32.70
CA PRO A 266 9.22 5.98 32.69
C PRO A 266 9.17 6.54 31.26
N PRO A 267 8.84 7.84 31.10
CA PRO A 267 8.64 8.44 29.79
C PRO A 267 9.91 8.26 28.95
N ALA A 268 9.73 7.66 27.77
CA ALA A 268 10.78 7.49 26.79
C ALA A 268 11.43 8.85 26.48
N LYS A 269 12.77 8.88 26.56
CA LYS A 269 13.61 10.04 26.26
C LYS A 269 13.15 10.67 24.93
N LYS A 270 12.78 11.96 24.98
CA LYS A 270 12.46 12.79 23.81
C LYS A 270 13.53 12.58 22.74
N LYS A 271 13.11 12.13 21.55
CA LYS A 271 13.96 12.18 20.35
C LYS A 271 14.43 13.63 20.17
N PRO A 272 15.71 13.87 19.83
CA PRO A 272 16.17 15.21 19.52
C PRO A 272 15.34 15.76 18.36
N ALA A 273 14.93 17.03 18.47
CA ALA A 273 14.19 17.72 17.43
C ALA A 273 14.93 17.60 16.09
N PRO A 274 14.21 17.46 14.96
CA PRO A 274 14.84 17.53 13.65
C PRO A 274 15.63 18.84 13.53
N SER A 275 16.80 18.76 12.90
CA SER A 275 17.66 19.90 12.59
C SER A 275 16.84 21.07 12.03
N PRO A 276 17.19 22.33 12.38
CA PRO A 276 16.44 23.50 11.92
C PRO A 276 16.28 23.41 10.40
N GLN A 277 15.03 23.45 9.93
CA GLN A 277 14.75 23.59 8.51
C GLN A 277 15.59 24.75 7.98
N GLN A 278 16.36 24.50 6.93
CA GLN A 278 17.04 25.55 6.18
C GLN A 278 16.01 26.65 5.90
N ARG A 279 16.19 27.81 6.52
CA ARG A 279 15.45 29.01 6.12
C ARG A 279 15.84 29.24 4.67
N LEU A 280 14.89 29.01 3.76
CA LEU A 280 15.03 29.42 2.37
C LEU A 280 15.36 30.93 2.40
N PRO A 281 16.46 31.37 1.78
CA PRO A 281 16.72 32.78 1.64
C PRO A 281 15.72 33.30 0.62
N ILE A 282 14.62 33.89 1.09
CA ILE A 282 13.79 34.76 0.26
C ILE A 282 14.03 36.19 0.77
N PRO A 283 15.14 36.85 0.38
CA PRO A 283 15.23 38.28 0.48
C PRO A 283 14.56 38.86 -0.76
N VAL A 284 13.49 39.63 -0.62
CA VAL A 284 13.08 40.55 -1.68
C VAL A 284 12.33 41.73 -1.07
N ASP A 285 13.10 42.75 -0.70
CA ASP A 285 12.60 44.12 -0.83
C ASP A 285 12.09 44.29 -2.27
N GLY A 286 10.81 44.62 -2.42
CA GLY A 286 10.16 44.76 -3.73
C GLY A 286 9.37 43.54 -4.25
N TYR A 287 9.09 42.52 -3.42
CA TYR A 287 8.18 41.44 -3.81
C TYR A 287 6.71 41.90 -3.80
N THR A 288 6.08 41.90 -4.98
CA THR A 288 4.64 42.12 -5.13
C THR A 288 3.92 40.77 -5.13
N TYR A 289 2.89 40.63 -4.31
CA TYR A 289 2.07 39.41 -4.29
C TYR A 289 1.41 39.15 -5.65
N PRO A 290 1.32 37.89 -6.10
CA PRO A 290 0.59 37.55 -7.32
C PRO A 290 -0.89 37.97 -7.18
N PRO A 291 -1.49 38.56 -8.21
CA PRO A 291 -2.89 38.96 -8.16
C PRO A 291 -3.80 37.71 -8.18
N VAL A 292 -4.93 37.79 -7.47
CA VAL A 292 -5.91 36.70 -7.38
C VAL A 292 -6.55 36.37 -8.74
N SER A 293 -6.45 37.29 -9.71
CA SER A 293 -6.88 37.06 -11.10
C SER A 293 -6.12 35.96 -11.83
N LEU A 294 -4.96 35.51 -11.31
CA LEU A 294 -4.28 34.32 -11.82
C LEU A 294 -5.05 33.02 -11.53
N LEU A 295 -6.00 33.05 -10.59
CA LEU A 295 -6.84 31.92 -10.27
C LEU A 295 -8.12 31.94 -11.13
N GLU A 296 -8.54 30.76 -11.56
CA GLU A 296 -9.80 30.56 -12.30
C GLU A 296 -10.99 30.93 -11.41
N LYS A 297 -11.89 31.77 -11.93
CA LYS A 297 -13.19 32.01 -11.29
C LYS A 297 -14.18 31.00 -11.85
N ARG A 298 -14.86 30.28 -10.95
CA ARG A 298 -15.96 29.40 -11.33
C ARG A 298 -17.26 29.98 -10.85
N GLU A 299 -18.30 29.80 -11.65
CA GLU A 299 -19.66 30.06 -11.21
C GLU A 299 -20.10 28.89 -10.34
N GLY A 300 -20.78 29.21 -9.22
CA GLY A 300 -21.27 28.20 -8.29
C GLY A 300 -22.23 27.24 -8.98
N ALA A 301 -22.29 26.00 -8.51
CA ALA A 301 -23.25 25.03 -9.03
C ALA A 301 -24.66 25.54 -8.75
N GLY A 302 -25.53 25.44 -9.76
CA GLY A 302 -26.90 25.94 -9.69
C GLY A 302 -27.67 25.38 -8.48
N VAL A 303 -28.61 26.18 -7.98
CA VAL A 303 -29.53 25.81 -6.89
C VAL A 303 -30.20 24.47 -7.22
N VAL A 304 -29.98 23.45 -6.39
CA VAL A 304 -30.62 22.14 -6.54
C VAL A 304 -32.15 22.31 -6.44
N ASP A 305 -32.89 21.72 -7.38
CA ASP A 305 -34.35 21.81 -7.41
C ASP A 305 -34.95 21.24 -6.11
N ARG A 306 -35.79 22.05 -5.43
CA ARG A 306 -36.48 21.67 -4.19
C ARG A 306 -37.32 20.40 -4.35
N ARG A 307 -37.85 20.12 -5.55
CA ARG A 307 -38.62 18.89 -5.80
C ARG A 307 -37.75 17.65 -5.68
N VAL A 308 -36.54 17.70 -6.23
CA VAL A 308 -35.55 16.60 -6.16
C VAL A 308 -35.11 16.40 -4.71
N LEU A 309 -34.84 17.49 -3.98
CA LEU A 309 -34.45 17.41 -2.57
C LEU A 309 -35.53 16.74 -1.71
N ALA A 310 -36.80 17.11 -1.93
CA ALA A 310 -37.93 16.53 -1.21
C ALA A 310 -38.15 15.05 -1.57
N GLU A 311 -38.00 14.67 -2.84
CA GLU A 311 -38.11 13.27 -3.27
C GLU A 311 -37.02 12.41 -2.63
N THR A 312 -35.77 12.89 -2.64
CA THR A 312 -34.64 12.20 -1.99
C THR A 312 -34.89 12.06 -0.48
N GLY A 313 -35.40 13.10 0.19
CA GLY A 313 -35.79 13.04 1.60
C GLY A 313 -36.83 11.96 1.89
N ARG A 314 -37.85 11.83 1.03
CA ARG A 314 -38.85 10.77 1.14
C ARG A 314 -38.23 9.38 0.96
N ARG A 315 -37.36 9.21 -0.04
CA ARG A 315 -36.65 7.94 -0.28
C ARG A 315 -35.79 7.53 0.90
N ILE A 316 -35.11 8.48 1.56
CA ILE A 316 -34.33 8.21 2.78
C ILE A 316 -35.24 7.62 3.86
N SER A 317 -36.39 8.25 4.14
CA SER A 317 -37.34 7.75 5.15
C SER A 317 -37.88 6.36 4.81
N GLU A 318 -38.27 6.13 3.56
CA GLU A 318 -38.76 4.83 3.09
C GLU A 318 -37.70 3.72 3.25
N LYS A 319 -36.45 4.02 2.88
CA LYS A 319 -35.34 3.05 3.02
C LYS A 319 -34.95 2.79 4.47
N CYS A 320 -34.92 3.82 5.31
CA CYS A 320 -34.72 3.62 6.75
C CYS A 320 -35.80 2.69 7.34
N ALA A 321 -37.07 2.87 6.94
CA ALA A 321 -38.16 2.02 7.39
C ALA A 321 -38.01 0.56 6.94
N GLU A 322 -37.57 0.30 5.70
CA GLU A 322 -37.28 -1.05 5.20
C GLU A 322 -36.24 -1.80 6.06
N PHE A 323 -35.29 -1.07 6.65
CA PHE A 323 -34.25 -1.62 7.55
C PHE A 323 -34.67 -1.64 9.03
N GLY A 324 -35.95 -1.40 9.35
CA GLY A 324 -36.47 -1.41 10.70
C GLY A 324 -36.07 -0.19 11.54
N VAL A 325 -35.76 0.93 10.88
CA VAL A 325 -35.47 2.24 11.49
C VAL A 325 -36.55 3.22 11.06
N GLU A 326 -37.63 3.30 11.84
CA GLU A 326 -38.70 4.27 11.60
C GLU A 326 -38.29 5.68 12.01
N GLY A 327 -38.71 6.68 11.23
CA GLY A 327 -38.46 8.09 11.50
C GLY A 327 -38.90 8.99 10.35
N GLU A 328 -38.71 10.30 10.52
CA GLU A 328 -39.11 11.33 9.55
C GLU A 328 -37.95 12.30 9.25
N ILE A 329 -37.97 12.92 8.06
CA ILE A 329 -37.08 14.03 7.75
C ILE A 329 -37.72 15.32 8.25
N ALA A 330 -37.07 15.99 9.21
CA ALA A 330 -37.52 17.24 9.78
C ALA A 330 -37.17 18.44 8.87
N GLU A 331 -35.94 18.47 8.34
CA GLU A 331 -35.41 19.58 7.56
C GLU A 331 -34.31 19.09 6.61
N TYR A 332 -34.02 19.87 5.55
CA TYR A 332 -32.89 19.62 4.66
C TYR A 332 -32.12 20.92 4.39
N HIS A 333 -30.80 20.82 4.38
CA HIS A 333 -29.87 21.93 4.19
C HIS A 333 -28.98 21.61 2.98
N PRO A 334 -29.25 22.18 1.79
CA PRO A 334 -28.43 21.96 0.62
C PRO A 334 -27.08 22.69 0.77
N GLY A 335 -26.00 21.95 0.53
CA GLY A 335 -24.63 22.47 0.48
C GLY A 335 -24.04 22.40 -0.93
N PRO A 336 -22.78 22.82 -1.13
CA PRO A 336 -22.13 22.79 -2.45
C PRO A 336 -21.89 21.37 -2.98
N VAL A 337 -21.44 20.45 -2.10
CA VAL A 337 -21.08 19.08 -2.49
C VAL A 337 -22.11 18.06 -2.00
N VAL A 338 -22.62 18.25 -0.78
CA VAL A 338 -23.55 17.36 -0.11
C VAL A 338 -24.76 18.15 0.39
N THR A 339 -25.90 17.47 0.51
CA THR A 339 -27.09 17.97 1.20
C THR A 339 -27.23 17.23 2.52
N THR A 340 -27.42 17.99 3.61
CA THR A 340 -27.65 17.42 4.95
C THR A 340 -29.15 17.29 5.19
N TYR A 341 -29.61 16.07 5.40
CA TYR A 341 -30.99 15.74 5.76
C TYR A 341 -31.09 15.47 7.26
N GLU A 342 -31.90 16.23 7.98
CA GLU A 342 -32.14 16.00 9.40
C GLU A 342 -33.19 14.90 9.58
N PHE A 343 -32.74 13.71 9.97
CA PHE A 343 -33.58 12.56 10.26
C PHE A 343 -33.87 12.45 11.75
N ARG A 344 -35.16 12.48 12.11
CA ARG A 344 -35.66 12.29 13.47
C ARG A 344 -36.15 10.84 13.63
N PRO A 345 -35.42 9.97 14.33
CA PRO A 345 -35.84 8.60 14.56
C PRO A 345 -37.06 8.53 15.50
N ALA A 346 -37.91 7.53 15.30
CA ALA A 346 -39.03 7.25 16.18
C ALA A 346 -38.57 6.82 17.58
N ALA A 347 -39.47 6.94 18.57
CA ALA A 347 -39.18 6.58 19.95
C ALA A 347 -38.77 5.10 20.06
N GLY A 348 -37.66 4.83 20.75
CA GLY A 348 -37.13 3.47 20.96
C GLY A 348 -36.05 3.03 19.99
N ILE A 349 -35.84 3.75 18.88
CA ILE A 349 -34.74 3.50 17.94
C ILE A 349 -33.42 3.99 18.53
N LYS A 350 -32.41 3.11 18.55
CA LYS A 350 -31.06 3.47 19.05
C LYS A 350 -30.31 4.23 17.97
N VAL A 351 -29.66 5.33 18.32
CA VAL A 351 -28.87 6.10 17.36
C VAL A 351 -27.78 5.27 16.67
N ASN A 352 -27.14 4.32 17.36
CA ASN A 352 -26.14 3.44 16.74
C ASN A 352 -26.72 2.53 15.64
N GLN A 353 -28.03 2.24 15.69
CA GLN A 353 -28.72 1.50 14.65
C GLN A 353 -28.81 2.36 13.37
N VAL A 354 -29.17 3.63 13.51
CA VAL A 354 -29.21 4.60 12.40
C VAL A 354 -27.81 4.80 11.80
N MET A 355 -26.79 4.98 12.64
CA MET A 355 -25.39 5.13 12.18
C MET A 355 -24.87 3.90 11.42
N GLY A 356 -25.39 2.71 11.72
CA GLY A 356 -25.02 1.47 11.06
C GLY A 356 -25.56 1.33 9.64
N LEU A 357 -26.55 2.14 9.25
CA LEU A 357 -27.19 2.11 7.93
C LEU A 357 -26.44 2.91 6.86
N SER A 358 -25.26 3.48 7.15
CA SER A 358 -24.54 4.35 6.20
C SER A 358 -24.26 3.68 4.86
N GLU A 359 -23.76 2.45 4.89
CA GLU A 359 -23.44 1.66 3.69
C GLU A 359 -24.72 1.19 2.96
N ASP A 360 -25.72 0.74 3.72
CA ASP A 360 -26.97 0.25 3.17
C ASP A 360 -27.79 1.36 2.50
N LEU A 361 -27.81 2.56 3.10
CA LEU A 361 -28.43 3.74 2.51
C LEU A 361 -27.66 4.25 1.29
N ALA A 362 -26.31 4.20 1.31
CA ALA A 362 -25.50 4.57 0.16
C ALA A 362 -25.84 3.69 -1.05
N LEU A 363 -25.96 2.38 -0.81
CA LEU A 363 -26.37 1.42 -1.84
C LEU A 363 -27.81 1.67 -2.33
N ALA A 364 -28.75 1.91 -1.41
CA ALA A 364 -30.16 2.09 -1.75
C ALA A 364 -30.44 3.39 -2.53
N LEU A 365 -29.64 4.44 -2.31
CA LEU A 365 -29.78 5.74 -2.95
C LEU A 365 -28.85 5.91 -4.16
N SER A 366 -28.09 4.87 -4.53
CA SER A 366 -27.09 4.92 -5.60
C SER A 366 -26.07 6.05 -5.41
N ALA A 367 -25.68 6.31 -4.17
CA ALA A 367 -24.69 7.32 -3.80
C ALA A 367 -23.31 6.67 -3.60
N GLU A 368 -22.23 7.42 -3.89
CA GLU A 368 -20.86 6.92 -3.67
C GLU A 368 -20.57 6.65 -2.20
N SER A 369 -21.02 7.55 -1.32
CA SER A 369 -20.95 7.40 0.12
C SER A 369 -22.01 8.25 0.80
N ILE A 370 -22.44 7.85 1.99
CA ILE A 370 -23.34 8.60 2.86
C ILE A 370 -22.72 8.68 4.24
N ARG A 371 -22.68 9.88 4.80
CA ARG A 371 -22.20 10.13 6.15
C ARG A 371 -23.38 10.39 7.06
N ILE A 372 -23.45 9.65 8.16
CA ILE A 372 -24.50 9.79 9.16
C ILE A 372 -23.83 10.29 10.43
N GLU A 373 -24.34 11.36 11.03
CA GLU A 373 -23.75 11.95 12.22
C GLU A 373 -24.77 12.57 13.17
N ARG A 374 -24.46 12.60 14.47
CA ARG A 374 -25.35 13.23 15.45
C ARG A 374 -25.25 14.74 15.34
N LEU A 375 -26.38 15.42 15.25
CA LEU A 375 -26.42 16.89 15.31
C LEU A 375 -26.35 17.35 16.78
N PRO A 376 -25.30 18.08 17.19
CA PRO A 376 -25.17 18.54 18.56
C PRO A 376 -26.36 19.44 18.95
N GLY A 377 -26.96 19.17 20.11
CA GLY A 377 -28.08 19.98 20.62
C GLY A 377 -29.44 19.69 19.98
N ARG A 378 -29.55 18.79 18.98
CA ARG A 378 -30.82 18.32 18.43
C ARG A 378 -31.03 16.83 18.73
N ALA A 379 -32.29 16.41 18.84
CA ALA A 379 -32.68 15.00 19.00
C ALA A 379 -32.79 14.27 17.64
N SER A 380 -31.92 14.66 16.70
CA SER A 380 -31.96 14.23 15.30
C SER A 380 -30.56 13.85 14.82
N VAL A 381 -30.50 13.14 13.72
CA VAL A 381 -29.27 12.68 13.06
C VAL A 381 -29.18 13.35 11.70
N GLY A 382 -28.03 13.91 11.36
CA GLY A 382 -27.74 14.44 10.03
C GLY A 382 -27.31 13.31 9.11
N ILE A 383 -27.99 13.17 7.98
CA ILE A 383 -27.65 12.26 6.89
C ILE A 383 -27.17 13.11 5.73
N GLU A 384 -25.87 13.10 5.46
CA GLU A 384 -25.23 13.84 4.39
C GLU A 384 -25.22 12.99 3.12
N VAL A 385 -25.93 13.45 2.08
CA VAL A 385 -26.06 12.77 0.80
C VAL A 385 -25.43 13.62 -0.30
N PRO A 386 -24.58 13.06 -1.18
CA PRO A 386 -24.01 13.79 -2.32
C PRO A 386 -25.07 14.40 -3.22
N ASN A 387 -24.82 15.61 -3.71
CA ASN A 387 -25.74 16.28 -4.64
C ASN A 387 -25.77 15.59 -6.02
N PRO A 388 -26.94 15.51 -6.67
CA PRO A 388 -27.03 14.99 -8.04
C PRO A 388 -26.23 15.87 -9.00
N GLY A 389 -25.40 15.26 -9.85
CA GLY A 389 -24.54 15.97 -10.81
C GLY A 389 -23.07 16.12 -10.39
N GLY A 390 -22.64 15.49 -9.29
CA GLY A 390 -21.22 15.35 -8.93
C GLY A 390 -20.64 16.41 -8.00
N GLY A 391 -21.49 17.27 -7.40
CA GLY A 391 -21.09 18.32 -6.46
C GLY A 391 -20.36 19.51 -7.13
N GLU A 392 -20.41 20.67 -6.49
CA GLU A 392 -19.66 21.85 -6.92
C GLU A 392 -18.14 21.64 -6.72
N ILE A 393 -17.34 21.98 -7.72
CA ILE A 393 -15.89 22.08 -7.57
C ILE A 393 -15.57 23.38 -6.82
N ILE A 394 -15.09 23.25 -5.59
CA ILE A 394 -14.67 24.39 -4.76
C ILE A 394 -13.36 24.95 -5.31
N ALA A 395 -13.40 26.12 -5.94
CA ALA A 395 -12.22 26.79 -6.47
C ALA A 395 -11.42 27.46 -5.34
N LEU A 396 -10.08 27.41 -5.43
CA LEU A 396 -9.20 28.09 -4.48
C LEU A 396 -9.47 29.60 -4.43
N ARG A 397 -9.82 30.17 -5.58
CA ARG A 397 -10.13 31.60 -5.72
C ARG A 397 -11.26 32.04 -4.79
N ASP A 398 -12.33 31.26 -4.69
CA ASP A 398 -13.50 31.59 -3.88
C ASP A 398 -13.15 31.76 -2.39
N VAL A 399 -12.23 30.93 -1.90
CA VAL A 399 -11.81 30.97 -0.49
C VAL A 399 -10.80 32.10 -0.26
N VAL A 400 -9.90 32.34 -1.21
CA VAL A 400 -8.89 33.42 -1.12
C VAL A 400 -9.51 34.81 -1.29
N GLU A 401 -10.54 34.97 -2.12
CA GLU A 401 -11.29 36.23 -2.26
C GLU A 401 -12.20 36.51 -1.04
N SER A 402 -12.43 35.53 -0.16
CA SER A 402 -13.29 35.72 1.01
C SER A 402 -12.72 36.74 1.99
N GLU A 403 -13.61 37.50 2.65
CA GLU A 403 -13.22 38.47 3.67
C GLU A 403 -12.46 37.80 4.82
N ARG A 404 -12.82 36.56 5.19
CA ARG A 404 -12.12 35.79 6.23
C ARG A 404 -10.65 35.54 5.91
N PHE A 405 -10.32 35.32 4.64
CA PHE A 405 -8.93 35.13 4.22
C PHE A 405 -8.19 36.46 4.10
N GLN A 406 -8.80 37.46 3.46
CA GLN A 406 -8.20 38.78 3.21
C GLN A 406 -7.96 39.58 4.50
N SER A 407 -8.84 39.45 5.49
CA SER A 407 -8.72 40.14 6.78
C SER A 407 -7.81 39.42 7.78
N SER A 408 -7.29 38.24 7.44
CA SER A 408 -6.48 37.47 8.39
C SER A 408 -5.12 38.14 8.64
N PRO A 409 -4.73 38.38 9.91
CA PRO A 409 -3.44 38.97 10.25
C PRO A 409 -2.28 37.98 10.18
N SER A 410 -2.54 36.68 9.95
CA SER A 410 -1.51 35.65 9.92
C SER A 410 -0.86 35.52 8.55
N LEU A 411 0.48 35.51 8.52
CA LEU A 411 1.27 35.15 7.34
C LEU A 411 1.19 33.66 7.00
N LEU A 412 0.64 32.83 7.91
CA LEU A 412 0.48 31.39 7.75
C LEU A 412 -1.00 30.99 7.70
N THR A 413 -1.83 31.87 7.16
CA THR A 413 -3.25 31.60 6.92
C THR A 413 -3.40 30.56 5.81
N LEU A 414 -4.19 29.53 6.08
CA LEU A 414 -4.50 28.44 5.17
C LEU A 414 -5.97 28.52 4.73
N ALA A 415 -6.18 28.60 3.43
CA ALA A 415 -7.48 28.40 2.80
C ALA A 415 -7.74 26.89 2.66
N LEU A 416 -8.67 26.33 3.45
CA LEU A 416 -8.94 24.89 3.45
C LEU A 416 -10.03 24.49 2.44
N GLY A 417 -11.03 25.36 2.24
CA GLY A 417 -12.16 25.07 1.38
C GLY A 417 -13.43 25.79 1.82
N LYS A 418 -14.59 25.19 1.51
CA LYS A 418 -15.90 25.55 2.04
C LYS A 418 -16.40 24.43 2.96
N ASP A 419 -17.22 24.74 3.94
CA ASP A 419 -17.89 23.74 4.77
C ASP A 419 -19.10 23.11 4.04
N ILE A 420 -19.83 22.24 4.76
CA ILE A 420 -21.04 21.58 4.25
C ILE A 420 -22.18 22.56 3.93
N HIS A 421 -22.12 23.82 4.39
CA HIS A 421 -23.09 24.86 4.11
C HIS A 421 -22.60 25.86 3.05
N GLY A 422 -21.35 25.74 2.60
CA GLY A 422 -20.74 26.62 1.60
C GLY A 422 -19.96 27.80 2.18
N GLU A 423 -19.82 27.89 3.49
CA GLU A 423 -19.07 28.95 4.16
C GLU A 423 -17.56 28.72 4.03
N PRO A 424 -16.75 29.75 3.73
CA PRO A 424 -15.31 29.61 3.58
C PRO A 424 -14.64 29.25 4.91
N ILE A 425 -13.83 28.19 4.88
CA ILE A 425 -13.03 27.72 6.00
C ILE A 425 -11.58 28.14 5.80
N VAL A 426 -11.14 28.99 6.73
CA VAL A 426 -9.81 29.58 6.78
C VAL A 426 -9.26 29.36 8.19
N ASN A 427 -8.05 28.81 8.28
CA ASN A 427 -7.39 28.52 9.56
C ASN A 427 -5.97 29.09 9.60
N ASP A 428 -5.46 29.34 10.81
CA ASP A 428 -4.09 29.80 11.02
C ASP A 428 -3.19 28.64 11.45
N LEU A 429 -2.15 28.35 10.67
CA LEU A 429 -1.18 27.31 11.01
C LEU A 429 -0.43 27.60 12.32
N ARG A 430 -0.43 28.83 12.84
CA ARG A 430 0.16 29.13 14.16
C ARG A 430 -0.59 28.43 15.30
N VAL A 431 -1.91 28.26 15.19
CA VAL A 431 -2.74 27.59 16.18
C VAL A 431 -2.65 26.06 16.01
N MET A 432 -2.35 25.61 14.80
CA MET A 432 -2.11 24.20 14.45
C MET A 432 -0.66 24.05 13.97
N PRO A 433 0.35 24.13 14.87
CA PRO A 433 1.76 24.31 14.49
C PRO A 433 2.27 23.22 13.54
N HIS A 434 1.62 22.07 13.53
CA HIS A 434 1.76 21.02 12.55
C HIS A 434 0.36 20.49 12.17
N LEU A 435 0.13 20.28 10.88
CA LEU A 435 -1.06 19.64 10.33
C LEU A 435 -0.60 18.35 9.62
N LEU A 436 -1.34 17.26 9.80
CA LEU A 436 -1.04 15.96 9.19
C LEU A 436 -1.87 15.74 7.93
#